data_AF-A0A9R0W884-F1
#
_entry.id   AF-A0A9R0W884-F1
#
_cell.length_a   1.000
_cell.length_b   1.000
_cell.length_c   1.000
_cell.angle_alpha   90.00
_cell.angle_beta   90.00
_cell.angle_gamma   90.00
#
_symmetry.space_group_name_H-M   'P 1'
#
loop_
_entity.id
_entity.type
_entity.pdbx_description
1 polymer ?
#
loop_
_entity_poly.entity_id
_entity_poly.type
_entity_poly.pdbx_seq_one_letter_code
_entity_poly.pdbx_strand_id
1 'polypeptide(L)'
;MATTVGAAPTALDEKARRTRDLLASFYNTDSAAAGATAASPARPSPTAATASPLESINSTSFNPDVYMDVLVQQSNLEALLQRHVKMAAEIKNLDTDLQMLVYENYNKFISATDTIKRMKTNIAGMETNMEQLLSKITSVQSRSDTVNTSLFNKRENIEKLHRTRNLLRKVQFIYDLPTRLNKCIKAEAYADAVRFFTGAKPIFEAYGDTSFQDCKKASEEAMDLVIQQLQAKLYSDSEPIEARAEAVVLLKQLNFPIENGCIVTCAYLILSEVLILKLAAGVIYSEHRSTTLSQTYLRSSKIAF
;
A
#
# COMPACT_ATOMS: atom_id res chain seq x y z
N MET A 1 -6.66 -7.30 -5.72
CA MET A 1 -6.59 -8.17 -4.53
C MET A 1 -6.45 -7.28 -3.31
N ALA A 2 -7.55 -7.06 -2.58
CA ALA A 2 -7.55 -6.34 -1.31
C ALA A 2 -7.46 -7.37 -0.19
N THR A 3 -6.35 -7.37 0.55
CA THR A 3 -6.14 -8.30 1.68
C THR A 3 -6.41 -7.55 2.97
N THR A 4 -7.63 -7.71 3.49
CA THR A 4 -8.05 -7.31 4.83
C THR A 4 -7.51 -8.34 5.83
N VAL A 5 -6.43 -8.01 6.53
CA VAL A 5 -5.95 -8.79 7.68
C VAL A 5 -6.69 -8.29 8.92
N GLY A 6 -7.77 -8.99 9.28
CA GLY A 6 -8.43 -8.83 10.56
C GLY A 6 -7.59 -9.46 11.67
N ALA A 7 -6.89 -8.63 12.45
CA ALA A 7 -6.27 -9.05 13.69
C ALA A 7 -7.36 -9.16 14.77
N ALA A 8 -7.45 -10.33 15.41
CA ALA A 8 -8.40 -10.57 16.50
C ALA A 8 -8.15 -9.59 17.66
N PRO A 9 -9.20 -8.93 18.20
CA PRO A 9 -9.04 -7.99 19.30
C PRO A 9 -8.61 -8.75 20.56
N THR A 10 -7.60 -8.20 21.25
CA THR A 10 -7.12 -8.78 22.51
C THR A 10 -8.19 -8.62 23.59
N ALA A 11 -8.28 -9.56 24.53
CA ALA A 11 -9.28 -9.53 25.61
C ALA A 11 -9.23 -8.24 26.47
N LEU A 12 -8.10 -7.53 26.46
CA LEU A 12 -7.92 -6.24 27.12
C LEU A 12 -8.62 -5.10 26.37
N ASP A 13 -8.59 -5.11 25.03
CA ASP A 13 -9.29 -4.11 24.20
C ASP A 13 -10.80 -4.23 24.35
N GLU A 14 -11.31 -5.45 24.53
CA GLU A 14 -12.74 -5.67 24.68
C GLU A 14 -13.26 -5.22 26.04
N LYS A 15 -12.46 -5.40 27.10
CA LYS A 15 -12.75 -4.83 28.43
C LYS A 15 -12.71 -3.30 28.39
N ALA A 16 -11.72 -2.71 27.71
CA ALA A 16 -11.59 -1.27 27.55
C ALA A 16 -12.71 -0.65 26.70
N ARG A 17 -13.23 -1.39 25.72
CA ARG A 17 -14.38 -0.97 24.91
C ARG A 17 -15.66 -1.00 25.72
N ARG A 18 -15.90 -2.07 26.49
CA ARG A 18 -17.06 -2.18 27.39
C ARG A 18 -17.08 -1.12 28.49
N THR A 19 -15.93 -0.78 29.08
CA THR A 19 -15.87 0.32 30.07
C THR A 19 -16.10 1.68 29.43
N ARG A 20 -15.60 1.91 28.21
CA ARG A 20 -15.88 3.14 27.47
C ARG A 20 -17.36 3.29 27.11
N ASP A 21 -18.02 2.21 26.69
CA ASP A 21 -19.46 2.22 26.37
C ASP A 21 -20.32 2.40 27.64
N LEU A 22 -19.95 1.78 28.76
CA LEU A 22 -20.59 2.02 30.06
C LEU A 22 -20.48 3.49 30.46
N LEU A 23 -19.28 4.06 30.43
CA LEU A 23 -19.07 5.48 30.77
C LEU A 23 -19.83 6.41 29.81
N ALA A 24 -19.85 6.10 28.51
CA ALA A 24 -20.62 6.85 27.54
C ALA A 24 -22.12 6.81 27.86
N SER A 25 -22.68 5.67 28.28
CA SER A 25 -24.10 5.60 28.66
C SER A 25 -24.43 6.45 29.90
N PHE A 26 -23.51 6.56 30.86
CA PHE A 26 -23.68 7.38 32.06
C PHE A 26 -23.60 8.89 31.78
N TYR A 27 -22.75 9.31 30.85
CA TYR A 27 -22.56 10.74 30.54
C TYR A 27 -23.36 11.25 29.34
N ASN A 28 -23.87 10.36 28.48
CA ASN A 28 -24.54 10.73 27.23
C ASN A 28 -26.08 10.62 27.29
N THR A 29 -26.64 10.45 28.49
CA THR A 29 -28.11 10.45 28.71
C THR A 29 -28.70 11.88 28.83
N ASP A 30 -27.88 12.94 28.92
CA ASP A 30 -28.37 14.32 29.06
C ASP A 30 -27.82 15.32 28.02
N SER A 31 -27.35 14.86 26.84
CA SER A 31 -27.03 15.77 25.72
C SER A 31 -28.14 15.89 24.67
N ALA A 32 -29.30 15.24 24.88
CA ALA A 32 -30.48 15.36 24.00
C ALA A 32 -31.73 15.96 24.68
N ALA A 33 -31.57 16.56 25.87
CA ALA A 33 -32.62 17.31 26.57
C ALA A 33 -32.24 18.77 26.90
N ALA A 34 -31.15 19.29 26.34
CA ALA A 34 -30.77 20.71 26.45
C ALA A 34 -31.43 21.51 25.32
N GLY A 35 -32.76 21.64 25.40
CA GLY A 35 -33.55 22.34 24.39
C GLY A 35 -35.01 22.53 24.79
N ALA A 36 -35.30 22.75 26.07
CA ALA A 36 -36.61 23.21 26.51
C ALA A 36 -36.46 24.04 27.78
N THR A 37 -36.67 25.34 27.62
CA THR A 37 -37.03 26.29 28.66
C THR A 37 -38.23 25.77 29.45
N ALA A 38 -38.05 25.50 30.75
CA ALA A 38 -39.14 25.57 31.72
C ALA A 38 -38.54 25.69 33.13
N ALA A 39 -38.66 26.89 33.69
CA ALA A 39 -38.67 27.07 35.12
C ALA A 39 -39.69 26.08 35.72
N SER A 40 -39.25 25.19 36.59
CA SER A 40 -40.15 24.54 37.55
C SER A 40 -40.01 25.26 38.88
N PRO A 41 -41.06 25.94 39.36
CA PRO A 41 -41.07 26.56 40.66
C PRO A 41 -41.08 25.48 41.74
N ALA A 42 -40.37 25.74 42.83
CA ALA A 42 -40.56 25.02 44.07
C ALA A 42 -42.06 24.99 44.38
N ARG A 43 -42.63 23.78 44.45
CA ARG A 43 -44.01 23.54 44.86
C ARG A 43 -44.10 23.93 46.34
N PRO A 44 -44.86 24.96 46.73
CA PRO A 44 -45.17 25.16 48.14
C PRO A 44 -46.20 24.10 48.51
N SER A 45 -45.81 23.16 49.37
CA SER A 45 -46.76 22.28 50.06
C SER A 45 -47.69 23.13 50.93
N PRO A 46 -49.02 23.13 50.71
CA PRO A 46 -49.97 23.86 51.54
C PRO A 46 -50.38 22.95 52.70
N THR A 47 -49.42 22.67 53.58
CA THR A 47 -49.71 22.10 54.89
C THR A 47 -48.72 22.63 55.92
N ALA A 48 -48.47 23.94 55.89
CA ALA A 48 -48.23 24.67 57.12
C ALA A 48 -49.59 24.79 57.84
N ALA A 49 -50.11 23.63 58.29
CA ALA A 49 -50.99 23.66 59.44
C ALA A 49 -50.17 24.34 60.53
N THR A 50 -50.69 25.45 61.04
CA THR A 50 -50.22 26.26 62.16
C THR A 50 -49.27 25.46 63.06
N ALA A 51 -47.97 25.46 62.73
CA ALA A 51 -46.98 24.87 63.59
C ALA A 51 -46.97 25.78 64.80
N SER A 52 -47.52 25.28 65.91
CA SER A 52 -47.35 25.92 67.21
C SER A 52 -45.87 26.32 67.33
N PRO A 53 -45.53 27.54 67.77
CA PRO A 53 -44.14 28.01 67.87
C PRO A 53 -43.18 27.04 68.57
N LEU A 54 -43.73 26.07 69.32
CA LEU A 54 -43.05 25.01 70.03
C LEU A 54 -42.52 23.84 69.17
N GLU A 55 -42.95 23.67 67.90
CA GLU A 55 -42.59 22.51 67.08
C GLU A 55 -41.45 22.74 66.07
N SER A 56 -41.02 23.98 65.84
CA SER A 56 -40.09 24.33 64.76
C SER A 56 -38.73 24.87 65.24
N ILE A 57 -38.07 24.17 66.16
CA ILE A 57 -36.71 24.55 66.66
C ILE A 57 -35.66 24.48 65.53
N ASN A 58 -35.85 23.57 64.56
CA ASN A 58 -34.94 23.37 63.43
C ASN A 58 -35.25 24.27 62.21
N SER A 59 -36.18 25.23 62.34
CA SER A 59 -36.49 26.15 61.25
C SER A 59 -35.44 27.26 61.13
N THR A 60 -35.15 27.67 59.90
CA THR A 60 -34.27 28.83 59.61
C THR A 60 -34.82 30.16 60.13
N SER A 61 -36.10 30.22 60.51
CA SER A 61 -36.77 31.40 61.09
C SER A 61 -37.04 31.26 62.60
N PHE A 62 -36.33 30.38 63.30
CA PHE A 62 -36.50 30.17 64.73
C PHE A 62 -36.16 31.43 65.54
N ASN A 63 -37.09 31.87 66.41
CA ASN A 63 -36.86 32.95 67.35
C ASN A 63 -36.89 32.39 68.79
N PRO A 64 -35.76 32.44 69.52
CA PRO A 64 -35.63 31.84 70.84
C PRO A 64 -36.50 32.53 71.90
N ASP A 65 -36.68 33.85 71.80
CA ASP A 65 -37.43 34.64 72.78
C ASP A 65 -38.92 34.31 72.69
N VAL A 66 -39.47 34.27 71.47
CA VAL A 66 -40.88 33.88 71.22
C VAL A 66 -41.14 32.42 71.60
N TYR A 67 -40.19 31.54 71.32
CA TYR A 67 -40.28 30.13 71.72
C TYR A 67 -40.30 29.98 73.24
N MET A 68 -39.43 30.71 73.96
CA MET A 68 -39.35 30.64 75.41
C MET A 68 -40.58 31.25 76.09
N ASP A 69 -41.08 32.39 75.61
CA ASP A 69 -42.30 33.02 76.12
C ASP A 69 -43.51 32.08 76.01
N VAL A 70 -43.67 31.43 74.85
CA VAL A 70 -44.75 30.46 74.64
C VAL A 70 -44.55 29.20 75.51
N LEU A 71 -43.30 28.73 75.66
CA LEU A 71 -42.99 27.55 76.48
C LEU A 71 -43.30 27.78 77.96
N VAL A 72 -42.93 28.95 78.50
CA VAL A 72 -43.15 29.32 79.91
C VAL A 72 -44.64 29.52 80.20
N GLN A 73 -45.41 30.09 79.25
CA GLN A 73 -46.85 30.29 79.42
C GLN A 73 -47.67 28.99 79.33
N GLN A 74 -47.19 27.99 78.58
CA GLN A 74 -47.95 26.77 78.28
C GLN A 74 -47.54 25.54 79.09
N SER A 75 -46.41 25.56 79.79
CA SER A 75 -45.87 24.40 80.52
C SER A 75 -45.80 24.63 82.04
N ASN A 76 -45.95 23.55 82.81
CA ASN A 76 -45.70 23.58 84.25
C ASN A 76 -44.19 23.43 84.53
N LEU A 77 -43.74 23.77 85.75
CA LEU A 77 -42.33 23.75 86.11
C LEU A 77 -41.66 22.38 85.90
N GLU A 78 -42.38 21.29 86.16
CA GLU A 78 -41.89 19.93 85.98
C GLU A 78 -41.64 19.61 84.49
N ALA A 79 -42.57 20.01 83.62
CA ALA A 79 -42.44 19.86 82.18
C ALA A 79 -41.29 20.71 81.62
N LEU A 80 -41.08 21.92 82.15
CA LEU A 80 -39.95 22.77 81.78
C LEU A 80 -38.61 22.15 82.18
N LEU A 81 -38.53 21.58 83.38
CA LEU A 81 -37.35 20.87 83.87
C LEU A 81 -37.05 19.62 83.04
N GLN A 82 -38.08 18.83 82.71
CA GLN A 82 -37.95 17.67 81.83
C GLN A 82 -37.49 18.08 80.42
N ARG A 83 -37.98 19.21 79.90
CA ARG A 83 -37.56 19.77 78.60
C ARG A 83 -36.09 20.20 78.63
N HIS A 84 -35.63 20.84 79.70
CA HIS A 84 -34.22 21.19 79.87
C HIS A 84 -33.32 19.95 79.90
N VAL A 85 -33.70 18.92 80.67
CA VAL A 85 -32.94 17.66 80.73
C VAL A 85 -32.89 16.97 79.36
N LYS A 86 -34.01 16.94 78.65
CA LYS A 86 -34.08 16.39 77.29
C LYS A 86 -33.17 17.16 76.33
N MET A 87 -33.21 18.49 76.36
CA MET A 87 -32.39 19.34 75.51
C MET A 87 -30.90 19.18 75.80
N ALA A 88 -30.51 19.09 77.08
CA ALA A 88 -29.13 18.83 77.48
C ALA A 88 -28.63 17.46 76.98
N ALA A 89 -29.49 16.44 77.01
CA ALA A 89 -29.17 15.13 76.43
C ALA A 89 -29.06 15.17 74.90
N GLU A 90 -29.97 15.87 74.22
CA GLU A 90 -29.92 16.06 72.76
C GLU A 90 -28.65 16.79 72.31
N ILE A 91 -28.23 17.84 73.03
CA ILE A 91 -26.97 18.56 72.75
C ILE A 91 -25.78 17.59 72.84
N LYS A 92 -25.71 16.77 73.89
CA LYS A 92 -24.62 15.81 74.07
C LYS A 92 -24.61 14.73 73.00
N ASN A 93 -25.78 14.25 72.59
CA ASN A 93 -25.89 13.26 71.52
C ASN A 93 -25.44 13.86 70.18
N LEU A 94 -25.87 15.08 69.84
CA LEU A 94 -25.45 15.76 68.62
C LEU A 94 -23.94 16.00 68.55
N ASP A 95 -23.30 16.33 69.68
CA ASP A 95 -21.84 16.46 69.75
C ASP A 95 -21.14 15.12 69.49
N THR A 96 -21.68 14.04 70.06
CA THR A 96 -21.17 12.68 69.83
C THR A 96 -21.34 12.25 68.37
N ASP A 97 -22.49 12.57 67.76
CA ASP A 97 -22.79 12.28 66.36
C ASP A 97 -21.88 13.09 65.41
N LEU A 98 -21.60 14.36 65.73
CA LEU A 98 -20.65 15.18 64.98
C LEU A 98 -19.25 14.56 65.02
N GLN A 99 -18.79 14.15 66.20
CA GLN A 99 -17.50 13.47 66.34
C GLN A 99 -17.48 12.18 65.51
N MET A 100 -18.53 11.36 65.61
CA MET A 100 -18.66 10.12 64.85
C MET A 100 -18.60 10.36 63.34
N LEU A 101 -19.29 11.39 62.84
CA LEU A 101 -19.28 11.75 61.43
C LEU A 101 -17.86 12.10 60.95
N VAL A 102 -17.12 12.88 61.75
CA VAL A 102 -15.72 13.20 61.47
C VAL A 102 -14.88 11.94 61.49
N TYR A 103 -14.99 11.08 62.49
CA TYR A 103 -14.23 9.82 62.57
C TYR A 103 -14.51 8.89 61.37
N GLU A 104 -15.78 8.70 61.00
CA GLU A 104 -16.16 7.85 59.87
C GLU A 104 -15.72 8.41 58.51
N ASN A 105 -15.71 9.74 58.35
CA ASN A 105 -15.33 10.38 57.09
C ASN A 105 -13.86 10.81 57.01
N TYR A 106 -13.10 10.85 58.10
CA TYR A 106 -11.73 11.36 58.10
C TYR A 106 -10.83 10.63 57.10
N ASN A 107 -10.93 9.30 57.07
CA ASN A 107 -10.21 8.46 56.11
C ASN A 107 -10.59 8.77 54.66
N LYS A 108 -11.86 9.10 54.40
CA LYS A 108 -12.34 9.47 53.06
C LYS A 108 -11.74 10.81 52.63
N PHE A 109 -11.71 11.81 53.51
CA PHE A 109 -11.09 13.11 53.22
C PHE A 109 -9.58 13.00 52.97
N ILE A 110 -8.87 12.22 53.80
CA ILE A 110 -7.44 11.97 53.57
C ILE A 110 -7.24 11.26 52.22
N SER A 111 -7.98 10.18 51.96
CA SER A 111 -7.83 9.42 50.72
C SER A 111 -8.15 10.24 49.47
N ALA A 112 -9.17 11.10 49.52
CA ALA A 112 -9.52 12.02 48.45
C ALA A 112 -8.40 13.04 48.22
N THR A 113 -7.87 13.62 49.30
CA THR A 113 -6.76 14.58 49.23
C THR A 113 -5.49 13.95 48.65
N ASP A 114 -5.15 12.73 49.08
CA ASP A 114 -3.99 11.99 48.56
C ASP A 114 -4.18 11.60 47.09
N THR A 115 -5.40 11.27 46.68
CA THR A 115 -5.73 11.01 45.27
C THR A 115 -5.53 12.27 44.42
N ILE A 116 -5.98 13.43 44.90
CA ILE A 116 -5.78 14.71 44.22
C ILE A 116 -4.28 15.05 44.12
N LYS A 117 -3.51 14.83 45.19
CA LYS A 117 -2.05 15.03 45.16
C LYS A 117 -1.38 14.12 44.13
N ARG A 118 -1.73 12.82 44.12
CA ARG A 118 -1.19 11.85 43.16
C ARG A 118 -1.54 12.24 41.72
N MET A 119 -2.78 12.65 41.48
CA MET A 119 -3.24 13.11 40.17
C MET A 119 -2.44 14.33 39.70
N LYS A 120 -2.22 15.31 40.59
CA LYS A 120 -1.40 16.50 40.27
C LYS A 120 0.03 16.13 39.88
N THR A 121 0.69 15.26 40.65
CA THR A 121 2.07 14.84 40.34
C THR A 121 2.15 14.05 39.02
N ASN A 122 1.17 13.19 38.74
CA ASN A 122 1.14 12.41 37.51
C ASN A 122 0.92 13.31 36.27
N ILE A 123 0.00 14.28 36.35
CA ILE A 123 -0.25 15.23 35.26
C ILE A 123 0.97 16.10 34.99
N ALA A 124 1.65 16.60 36.04
CA ALA A 124 2.88 17.36 35.88
C ALA A 124 4.00 16.52 35.23
N GLY A 125 4.09 15.22 35.58
CA GLY A 125 5.00 14.29 34.91
C GLY A 125 4.63 14.00 33.45
N MET A 126 3.33 14.02 33.10
CA MET A 126 2.87 13.75 31.75
C MET A 126 3.24 14.86 30.77
N GLU A 127 3.15 16.12 31.18
CA GLU A 127 3.53 17.28 30.36
C GLU A 127 5.00 17.20 29.92
N THR A 128 5.89 16.97 30.88
CA THR A 128 7.34 16.81 30.59
C THR A 128 7.63 15.63 29.67
N ASN A 129 6.95 14.49 29.85
CA ASN A 129 7.09 13.33 28.97
C ASN A 129 6.59 13.62 27.55
N MET A 130 5.50 14.37 27.40
CA MET A 130 4.94 14.77 26.11
C MET A 130 5.90 15.70 25.36
N GLU A 131 6.53 16.62 26.07
CA GLU A 131 7.51 17.56 25.51
C GLU A 131 8.80 16.84 25.08
N GLN A 132 9.28 15.89 25.88
CA GLN A 132 10.38 15.00 25.48
C GLN A 132 10.04 14.16 24.25
N LEU A 133 8.80 13.66 24.15
CA LEU A 133 8.35 12.89 22.99
C LEU A 133 8.33 13.76 21.73
N LEU A 134 7.81 14.98 21.81
CA LEU A 134 7.77 15.93 20.70
C LEU A 134 9.18 16.30 20.22
N SER A 135 10.11 16.51 21.16
CA SER A 135 11.53 16.72 20.86
C SER A 135 12.15 15.53 20.12
N LYS A 136 11.90 14.29 20.60
CA LYS A 136 12.38 13.07 19.95
C LYS A 136 11.80 12.90 18.54
N ILE A 137 10.50 13.14 18.35
CA ILE A 137 9.85 13.06 17.04
C ILE A 137 10.47 14.07 16.09
N THR A 138 10.65 15.32 16.52
CA THR A 138 11.29 16.37 15.71
C THR A 138 12.73 16.01 15.34
N SER A 139 13.48 15.44 16.28
CA SER A 139 14.85 14.97 16.03
C SER A 139 14.89 13.81 15.03
N VAL A 140 14.00 12.83 15.15
CA VAL A 140 13.87 11.72 14.20
C VAL A 140 13.48 12.24 12.82
N GLN A 141 12.52 13.16 12.74
CA GLN A 141 12.07 13.77 11.49
C GLN A 141 13.22 14.50 10.79
N SER A 142 13.91 15.40 11.50
CA SER A 142 15.08 16.13 10.97
C SER A 142 16.18 15.20 10.47
N ARG A 143 16.48 14.14 11.23
CA ARG A 143 17.49 13.16 10.82
C ARG A 143 17.03 12.33 9.61
N SER A 144 15.75 11.99 9.55
CA SER A 144 15.13 11.31 8.41
C SER A 144 15.19 12.18 7.14
N ASP A 145 14.86 13.47 7.25
CA ASP A 145 14.91 14.41 6.13
C ASP A 145 16.33 14.62 5.62
N THR A 146 17.30 14.67 6.53
CA THR A 146 18.74 14.71 6.18
C THR A 146 19.17 13.48 5.41
N VAL A 147 18.81 12.28 5.91
CA VAL A 147 19.11 11.01 5.23
C VAL A 147 18.41 10.96 3.86
N ASN A 148 17.15 11.35 3.78
CA ASN A 148 16.39 11.32 2.55
C ASN A 148 16.98 12.27 1.50
N THR A 149 17.37 13.48 1.90
CA THR A 149 18.05 14.45 1.02
C THR A 149 19.39 13.90 0.53
N SER A 150 20.19 13.30 1.41
CA SER A 150 21.47 12.66 1.03
C SER A 150 21.27 11.52 0.04
N LEU A 151 20.28 10.66 0.26
CA LEU A 151 19.96 9.56 -0.65
C LEU A 151 19.41 10.06 -1.98
N PHE A 152 18.61 11.12 -1.99
CA PHE A 152 18.11 11.74 -3.21
C PHE A 152 19.26 12.22 -4.11
N ASN A 153 20.21 12.97 -3.54
CA ASN A 153 21.39 13.44 -4.27
C ASN A 153 22.23 12.27 -4.82
N LYS A 154 22.40 11.20 -4.03
CA LYS A 154 23.10 9.99 -4.49
C LYS A 154 22.35 9.29 -5.64
N ARG A 155 21.02 9.16 -5.56
CA ARG A 155 20.19 8.57 -6.62
C ARG A 155 20.30 9.37 -7.91
N GLU A 156 20.25 10.69 -7.83
CA GLU A 156 20.40 11.58 -8.98
C GLU A 156 21.79 11.41 -9.65
N ASN A 157 22.85 11.33 -8.84
CA ASN A 157 24.20 11.09 -9.35
C ASN A 157 24.34 9.70 -10.00
N ILE A 158 23.75 8.67 -9.40
CA ILE A 158 23.70 7.32 -9.99
C ILE A 158 22.95 7.35 -11.32
N GLU A 159 21.83 8.08 -11.41
CA GLU A 159 21.07 8.19 -12.65
C GLU A 159 21.86 8.92 -13.74
N LYS A 160 22.53 10.03 -13.41
CA LYS A 160 23.45 10.73 -14.32
C LYS A 160 24.54 9.80 -14.82
N LEU A 161 25.19 9.05 -13.93
CA LEU A 161 26.24 8.10 -14.30
C LEU A 161 25.70 6.94 -15.15
N HIS A 162 24.48 6.47 -14.87
CA HIS A 162 23.83 5.44 -15.67
C HIS A 162 23.48 5.93 -17.07
N ARG A 163 23.00 7.18 -17.22
CA ARG A 163 22.80 7.83 -18.53
C ARG A 163 24.11 7.89 -19.30
N THR A 164 25.18 8.39 -18.69
CA THR A 164 26.52 8.46 -19.32
C THR A 164 27.05 7.09 -19.69
N ARG A 165 26.97 6.09 -18.81
CA ARG A 165 27.37 4.71 -19.09
C ARG A 165 26.58 4.12 -20.25
N ASN A 166 25.28 4.37 -20.32
CA ASN A 166 24.45 3.87 -21.42
C ASN A 166 24.82 4.52 -22.75
N LEU A 167 25.09 5.82 -22.76
CA LEU A 167 25.61 6.51 -23.94
C LEU A 167 26.96 5.94 -24.35
N LEU A 168 27.90 5.80 -23.41
CA LEU A 168 29.22 5.23 -23.67
C LEU A 168 29.12 3.81 -24.24
N ARG A 169 28.21 2.98 -23.73
CA ARG A 169 27.97 1.62 -24.27
C ARG A 169 27.43 1.66 -25.71
N LYS A 170 26.52 2.59 -26.02
CA LYS A 170 26.02 2.78 -27.39
C LYS A 170 27.14 3.23 -28.32
N VAL A 171 27.96 4.19 -27.89
CA VAL A 171 29.12 4.67 -28.66
C VAL A 171 30.15 3.54 -28.86
N GLN A 172 30.44 2.75 -27.83
CA GLN A 172 31.31 1.59 -27.92
C GLN A 172 30.78 0.56 -28.91
N PHE A 173 29.47 0.29 -28.91
CA PHE A 173 28.85 -0.61 -29.88
C PHE A 173 29.06 -0.14 -31.32
N ILE A 174 28.95 1.17 -31.59
CA ILE A 174 29.18 1.75 -32.91
C ILE A 174 30.66 1.65 -33.32
N TYR A 175 31.59 1.91 -32.41
CA TYR A 175 33.02 1.81 -32.70
C TYR A 175 33.47 0.36 -32.91
N ASP A 176 32.90 -0.59 -32.16
CA ASP A 176 33.18 -2.01 -32.33
C ASP A 176 32.48 -2.61 -33.57
N LEU A 177 31.51 -1.92 -34.16
CA LEU A 177 30.65 -2.46 -35.22
C LEU A 177 31.44 -2.99 -36.44
N PRO A 178 32.42 -2.27 -37.03
CA PRO A 178 33.18 -2.77 -38.17
C PRO A 178 33.94 -4.06 -37.83
N THR A 179 34.52 -4.12 -36.62
CA THR A 179 35.25 -5.32 -36.17
C THR A 179 34.33 -6.51 -35.94
N ARG A 180 33.09 -6.27 -35.47
CA ARG A 180 32.05 -7.29 -35.30
C ARG A 180 31.54 -7.78 -36.64
N LEU A 181 31.29 -6.89 -37.60
CA LEU A 181 30.87 -7.24 -38.96
C LEU A 181 31.94 -8.11 -39.64
N ASN A 182 33.21 -7.74 -39.54
CA ASN A 182 34.30 -8.54 -40.12
C ASN A 182 34.43 -9.94 -39.48
N LYS A 183 34.11 -10.08 -38.18
CA LYS A 183 34.02 -11.39 -37.53
C LYS A 183 32.84 -12.21 -38.05
N CYS A 184 31.67 -11.60 -38.24
CA CYS A 184 30.49 -12.26 -38.80
C CYS A 184 30.74 -12.73 -40.25
N ILE A 185 31.46 -11.93 -41.06
CA ILE A 185 31.87 -12.30 -42.42
C ILE A 185 32.75 -13.56 -42.39
N LYS A 186 33.73 -13.62 -41.48
CA LYS A 186 34.62 -14.78 -41.34
C LYS A 186 33.93 -16.04 -40.82
N ALA A 187 32.85 -15.88 -40.06
CA ALA A 187 32.08 -16.98 -39.48
C ALA A 187 30.87 -17.39 -40.33
N GLU A 188 30.68 -16.79 -41.52
CA GLU A 188 29.51 -16.94 -42.40
C GLU A 188 28.15 -16.67 -41.71
N ALA A 189 28.16 -15.94 -40.59
CA ALA A 189 26.96 -15.60 -39.81
C ALA A 189 26.32 -14.30 -40.33
N TYR A 190 25.76 -14.35 -41.54
CA TYR A 190 25.23 -13.17 -42.24
C TYR A 190 23.98 -12.57 -41.58
N ALA A 191 23.12 -13.38 -40.96
CA ALA A 191 21.92 -12.90 -40.27
C ALA A 191 22.24 -11.96 -39.10
N ASP A 192 23.27 -12.28 -38.32
CA ASP A 192 23.73 -11.45 -37.22
C ASP A 192 24.38 -10.15 -37.70
N ALA A 193 25.14 -10.21 -38.80
CA ALA A 193 25.75 -9.03 -39.42
C ALA A 193 24.69 -8.00 -39.85
N VAL A 194 23.64 -8.45 -40.53
CA VAL A 194 22.52 -7.59 -40.95
C VAL A 194 21.80 -7.01 -39.74
N ARG A 195 21.52 -7.80 -38.71
CA ARG A 195 20.85 -7.33 -37.49
C ARG A 195 21.66 -6.25 -36.76
N PHE A 196 22.98 -6.43 -36.62
CA PHE A 196 23.84 -5.43 -35.99
C PHE A 196 23.92 -4.14 -36.82
N PHE A 197 23.97 -4.24 -38.14
CA PHE A 197 23.99 -3.08 -39.03
C PHE A 197 22.66 -2.33 -39.06
N THR A 198 21.52 -3.03 -39.16
CA THR A 198 20.18 -2.40 -39.09
C THR A 198 19.96 -1.67 -37.77
N GLY A 199 20.44 -2.23 -36.65
CA GLY A 199 20.37 -1.57 -35.34
C GLY A 199 21.26 -0.31 -35.22
N ALA A 200 22.35 -0.24 -35.97
CA ALA A 200 23.28 0.89 -35.99
C ALA A 200 22.94 1.97 -37.04
N LYS A 201 22.23 1.60 -38.11
CA LYS A 201 21.80 2.48 -39.20
C LYS A 201 21.18 3.82 -38.76
N PRO A 202 20.21 3.89 -37.83
CA PRO A 202 19.64 5.18 -37.42
C PRO A 202 20.66 6.10 -36.72
N ILE A 203 21.71 5.53 -36.12
CA ILE A 203 22.78 6.31 -35.48
C ILE A 203 23.75 6.85 -36.56
N PHE A 204 24.03 6.07 -37.60
CA PHE A 204 24.81 6.54 -38.74
C PHE A 204 24.07 7.58 -39.60
N GLU A 205 22.75 7.50 -39.70
CA GLU A 205 21.96 8.54 -40.39
C GLU A 205 21.98 9.87 -39.61
N ALA A 206 21.95 9.82 -38.28
CA ALA A 206 21.94 11.02 -37.45
C ALA A 206 23.33 11.63 -37.17
N TYR A 207 24.37 10.78 -37.04
CA TYR A 207 25.71 11.20 -36.59
C TYR A 207 26.86 10.67 -37.46
N GLY A 208 26.54 9.97 -38.55
CA GLY A 208 27.55 9.32 -39.39
C GLY A 208 28.44 10.28 -40.16
N ASP A 209 27.95 11.45 -40.55
CA ASP A 209 28.72 12.40 -41.37
C ASP A 209 29.59 13.36 -40.53
N THR A 210 29.59 13.19 -39.21
CA THR A 210 30.40 13.98 -38.28
C THR A 210 31.37 13.07 -37.53
N SER A 211 31.02 12.65 -36.30
CA SER A 211 31.94 11.94 -35.41
C SER A 211 32.20 10.47 -35.77
N PHE A 212 31.36 9.85 -36.60
CA PHE A 212 31.44 8.41 -36.91
C PHE A 212 31.73 8.11 -38.39
N GLN A 213 32.30 9.05 -39.15
CA GLN A 213 32.51 8.91 -40.60
C GLN A 213 33.36 7.70 -40.96
N ASP A 214 34.49 7.49 -40.27
CA ASP A 214 35.37 6.34 -40.53
C ASP A 214 34.69 5.01 -40.17
N CYS A 215 33.93 4.97 -39.07
CA CYS A 215 33.19 3.78 -38.66
C CYS A 215 32.03 3.47 -39.61
N LYS A 216 31.34 4.50 -40.12
CA LYS A 216 30.27 4.37 -41.12
C LYS A 216 30.84 3.78 -42.40
N LYS A 217 31.90 4.39 -42.94
CA LYS A 217 32.58 3.93 -44.15
C LYS A 217 33.08 2.48 -44.02
N ALA A 218 33.79 2.15 -42.94
CA ALA A 218 34.27 0.79 -42.71
C ALA A 218 33.13 -0.24 -42.51
N SER A 219 31.99 0.18 -41.94
CA SER A 219 30.82 -0.69 -41.78
C SER A 219 30.06 -0.90 -43.09
N GLU A 220 29.96 0.14 -43.93
CA GLU A 220 29.37 0.08 -45.27
C GLU A 220 30.23 -0.81 -46.19
N GLU A 221 31.55 -0.62 -46.20
CA GLU A 221 32.49 -1.49 -46.94
C GLU A 221 32.37 -2.96 -46.50
N ALA A 222 32.26 -3.22 -45.19
CA ALA A 222 32.04 -4.57 -44.68
C ALA A 222 30.67 -5.13 -45.10
N MET A 223 29.62 -4.30 -45.14
CA MET A 223 28.30 -4.70 -45.58
C MET A 223 28.23 -4.95 -47.09
N ASP A 224 28.97 -4.20 -47.90
CA ASP A 224 29.11 -4.44 -49.34
C ASP A 224 29.75 -5.80 -49.62
N LEU A 225 30.74 -6.19 -48.82
CA LEU A 225 31.32 -7.55 -48.89
C LEU A 225 30.30 -8.63 -48.49
N VAL A 226 29.48 -8.38 -47.45
CA VAL A 226 28.37 -9.29 -47.08
C VAL A 226 27.38 -9.42 -48.23
N ILE A 227 27.03 -8.31 -48.89
CA ILE A 227 26.10 -8.31 -50.02
C ILE A 227 26.69 -9.06 -51.21
N GLN A 228 27.97 -8.85 -51.54
CA GLN A 228 28.66 -9.60 -52.59
C GLN A 228 28.71 -11.10 -52.29
N GLN A 229 28.98 -11.49 -51.04
CA GLN A 229 28.96 -12.90 -50.63
C GLN A 229 27.55 -13.49 -50.69
N LEU A 230 26.52 -12.78 -50.21
CA LEU A 230 25.12 -13.22 -50.29
C LEU A 230 24.64 -13.33 -51.75
N GLN A 231 25.06 -12.43 -52.64
CA GLN A 231 24.79 -12.53 -54.07
C GLN A 231 25.51 -13.72 -54.70
N ALA A 232 26.79 -13.93 -54.38
CA ALA A 232 27.53 -15.11 -54.86
C ALA A 232 26.88 -16.43 -54.40
N LYS A 233 26.38 -16.47 -53.15
CA LYS A 233 25.64 -17.60 -52.57
C LYS A 233 24.28 -17.80 -53.26
N LEU A 234 23.64 -16.73 -53.71
CA LEU A 234 22.39 -16.76 -54.48
C LEU A 234 22.58 -17.30 -55.92
N TYR A 235 23.69 -16.94 -56.58
CA TYR A 235 24.01 -17.39 -57.94
C TYR A 235 24.78 -18.72 -58.00
N SER A 236 25.29 -19.22 -56.87
CA SER A 236 26.01 -20.49 -56.82
C SER A 236 25.04 -21.67 -56.75
N ASP A 237 25.08 -22.52 -57.78
CA ASP A 237 24.16 -23.67 -57.90
C ASP A 237 24.40 -24.79 -56.86
N SER A 238 25.43 -24.66 -56.02
CA SER A 238 25.87 -25.68 -55.04
C SER A 238 25.25 -25.55 -53.64
N GLU A 239 24.49 -24.49 -53.36
CA GLU A 239 24.00 -24.17 -52.00
C GLU A 239 22.58 -24.68 -51.70
N PRO A 240 22.29 -25.07 -50.45
CA PRO A 240 20.96 -25.54 -50.07
C PRO A 240 19.91 -24.43 -50.19
N ILE A 241 18.70 -24.81 -50.61
CA ILE A 241 17.55 -23.92 -50.87
C ILE A 241 17.20 -23.02 -49.67
N GLU A 242 17.41 -23.52 -48.45
CA GLU A 242 17.17 -22.78 -47.20
C GLU A 242 18.15 -21.62 -47.01
N ALA A 243 19.44 -21.81 -47.34
CA ALA A 243 20.46 -20.76 -47.30
C ALA A 243 20.21 -19.69 -48.38
N ARG A 244 19.70 -20.09 -49.55
CA ARG A 244 19.28 -19.14 -50.60
C ARG A 244 18.06 -18.32 -50.18
N ALA A 245 17.08 -18.94 -49.53
CA ALA A 245 15.90 -18.24 -49.02
C ALA A 245 16.27 -17.25 -47.91
N GLU A 246 17.17 -17.64 -46.99
CA GLU A 246 17.70 -16.76 -45.95
C GLU A 246 18.48 -15.57 -46.55
N ALA A 247 19.31 -15.82 -47.57
CA ALA A 247 20.03 -14.76 -48.27
C ALA A 247 19.09 -13.72 -48.93
N VAL A 248 17.99 -14.16 -49.56
CA VAL A 248 16.98 -13.26 -50.14
C VAL A 248 16.27 -12.43 -49.07
N VAL A 249 15.94 -13.04 -47.92
CA VAL A 249 15.30 -12.34 -46.79
C VAL A 249 16.24 -11.27 -46.20
N LEU A 250 17.52 -11.60 -46.02
CA LEU A 250 18.52 -10.68 -45.49
C LEU A 250 18.83 -9.53 -46.46
N LEU A 251 18.91 -9.78 -47.77
CA LEU A 251 19.07 -8.73 -48.79
C LEU A 251 17.87 -7.78 -48.84
N LYS A 252 16.65 -8.30 -48.65
CA LYS A 252 15.44 -7.47 -48.54
C LYS A 252 15.46 -6.60 -47.27
N GLN A 253 15.97 -7.12 -46.16
CA GLN A 253 16.07 -6.38 -44.89
C GLN A 253 17.08 -5.22 -44.94
N LEU A 254 18.09 -5.30 -45.81
CA LEU A 254 19.05 -4.22 -46.09
C LEU A 254 18.53 -3.16 -47.08
N ASN A 255 17.31 -3.33 -47.61
CA ASN A 255 16.65 -2.41 -48.54
C ASN A 255 17.40 -2.22 -49.89
N PHE A 256 18.14 -3.23 -50.34
CA PHE A 256 18.77 -3.23 -51.66
C PHE A 256 17.77 -3.64 -52.75
N PRO A 257 17.78 -2.98 -53.93
CA PRO A 257 16.97 -3.39 -55.06
C PRO A 257 17.53 -4.70 -55.60
N ILE A 258 16.92 -5.82 -55.22
CA ILE A 258 17.13 -7.09 -55.91
C ILE A 258 16.52 -6.88 -57.29
N GLU A 259 17.34 -6.85 -58.35
CA GLU A 259 16.83 -6.80 -59.72
C GLU A 259 15.75 -7.87 -59.87
N ASN A 260 14.56 -7.46 -60.34
CA ASN A 260 13.36 -8.27 -60.38
C ASN A 260 13.53 -9.62 -61.10
N GLY A 261 14.60 -9.80 -61.88
CA GLY A 261 14.97 -11.09 -62.49
C GLY A 261 15.42 -12.16 -61.50
N CYS A 262 16.11 -11.81 -60.41
CA CYS A 262 16.71 -12.80 -59.50
C CYS A 262 15.70 -13.39 -58.49
N ILE A 263 14.66 -12.63 -58.14
CA ILE A 263 13.52 -13.11 -57.34
C ILE A 263 12.71 -14.11 -58.17
N VAL A 264 12.52 -13.83 -59.46
CA VAL A 264 11.77 -14.70 -60.36
C VAL A 264 12.52 -15.99 -60.63
N THR A 265 13.84 -15.98 -60.83
CA THR A 265 14.63 -17.22 -61.03
C THR A 265 14.71 -18.06 -59.76
N CYS A 266 14.88 -17.47 -58.58
CA CYS A 266 14.83 -18.22 -57.32
C CYS A 266 13.42 -18.74 -57.00
N ALA A 267 12.36 -17.97 -57.27
CA ALA A 267 10.99 -18.45 -57.14
C ALA A 267 10.68 -19.57 -58.14
N TYR A 268 11.18 -19.49 -59.39
CA TYR A 268 11.01 -20.54 -60.40
C TYR A 268 11.78 -21.81 -60.06
N LEU A 269 12.99 -21.71 -59.48
CA LEU A 269 13.78 -22.84 -59.01
C LEU A 269 13.16 -23.51 -57.78
N ILE A 270 12.68 -22.72 -56.81
CA ILE A 270 11.96 -23.25 -55.64
C ILE A 270 10.64 -23.89 -56.07
N LEU A 271 9.91 -23.27 -57.00
CA LEU A 271 8.67 -23.83 -57.53
C LEU A 271 8.92 -25.08 -58.39
N SER A 272 10.00 -25.15 -59.17
CA SER A 272 10.31 -26.32 -59.99
C SER A 272 10.71 -27.52 -59.14
N GLU A 273 11.53 -27.35 -58.11
CA GLU A 273 11.88 -28.45 -57.19
C GLU A 273 10.72 -28.87 -56.30
N VAL A 274 9.91 -27.94 -55.78
CA VAL A 274 8.71 -28.29 -55.00
C VAL A 274 7.66 -28.98 -55.87
N LEU A 275 7.55 -28.61 -57.15
CA LEU A 275 6.68 -29.29 -58.11
C LEU A 275 7.22 -30.68 -58.46
N ILE A 276 8.54 -30.84 -58.62
CA ILE A 276 9.19 -32.15 -58.83
C ILE A 276 8.98 -33.06 -57.61
N LEU A 277 9.15 -32.55 -56.38
CA LEU A 277 8.90 -33.31 -55.14
C LEU A 277 7.41 -33.65 -54.97
N LYS A 278 6.48 -32.76 -55.32
CA LYS A 278 5.04 -33.06 -55.30
C LYS A 278 4.63 -34.07 -56.37
N LEU A 279 5.22 -34.00 -57.57
CA LEU A 279 5.01 -35.00 -58.63
C LEU A 279 5.61 -36.35 -58.22
N ALA A 280 6.82 -36.38 -57.67
CA ALA A 280 7.44 -37.60 -57.16
C ALA A 280 6.63 -38.22 -56.01
N ALA A 281 6.16 -37.40 -55.04
CA ALA A 281 5.29 -37.87 -53.97
C ALA A 281 3.93 -38.36 -54.48
N GLY A 282 3.38 -37.72 -55.53
CA GLY A 282 2.15 -38.15 -56.20
C GLY A 282 2.31 -39.48 -56.95
N VAL A 283 3.45 -39.69 -57.62
CA VAL A 283 3.80 -40.96 -58.29
C VAL A 283 3.96 -42.08 -57.25
N ILE A 284 4.69 -41.82 -56.15
CA ILE A 284 4.85 -42.80 -55.06
C ILE A 284 3.50 -43.11 -54.40
N TYR A 285 2.63 -42.13 -54.18
CA TYR A 285 1.31 -42.35 -53.60
C TYR A 285 0.37 -43.14 -54.54
N SER A 286 0.45 -42.88 -55.85
CA SER A 286 -0.24 -43.64 -56.89
C SER A 286 0.23 -45.10 -56.93
N GLU A 287 1.54 -45.31 -56.91
CA GLU A 287 2.15 -46.64 -56.96
C GLU A 287 1.82 -47.44 -55.69
N HIS A 288 1.93 -46.83 -54.52
CA HIS A 288 1.58 -47.46 -53.25
C HIS A 288 0.09 -47.85 -53.15
N ARG A 289 -0.82 -47.04 -53.74
CA ARG A 289 -2.27 -47.35 -53.85
C ARG A 289 -2.54 -48.52 -54.80
N SER A 290 -1.78 -48.61 -55.89
CA SER A 290 -1.88 -49.72 -56.84
C SER A 290 -1.42 -51.06 -56.21
N THR A 291 -0.38 -51.02 -55.38
CA THR A 291 0.12 -52.19 -54.63
C THR A 291 -0.86 -52.65 -53.54
N THR A 292 -1.52 -51.72 -52.83
CA THR A 292 -2.56 -52.08 -51.84
C THR A 292 -3.83 -52.65 -52.48
N LEU A 293 -4.23 -52.14 -53.65
CA LEU A 293 -5.35 -52.71 -54.42
C LEU A 293 -5.03 -54.12 -54.92
N SER A 294 -3.79 -54.36 -55.36
CA SER A 294 -3.34 -55.70 -55.76
C SER A 294 -3.27 -56.68 -54.57
N GLN A 295 -2.81 -56.24 -53.39
CA GLN A 295 -2.78 -57.08 -52.18
C GLN A 295 -4.17 -57.38 -51.60
N THR A 296 -5.11 -56.44 -51.68
CA THR A 296 -6.50 -56.67 -51.22
C THR A 296 -7.24 -57.64 -52.14
N TYR A 297 -7.02 -57.58 -53.46
CA TYR A 297 -7.60 -58.55 -54.40
C TYR A 297 -7.07 -59.98 -54.16
N LEU A 298 -5.76 -60.12 -53.87
CA LEU A 298 -5.16 -61.42 -53.55
C LEU A 298 -5.66 -61.99 -52.20
N ARG A 299 -5.97 -61.13 -51.23
CA ARG A 299 -6.47 -61.54 -49.91
C ARG A 299 -7.95 -61.93 -49.94
N SER A 300 -8.77 -61.24 -50.74
CA SER A 300 -10.17 -61.62 -50.98
C SER A 300 -10.30 -62.94 -51.73
N SER A 301 -9.38 -63.26 -52.65
CA SER A 301 -9.37 -64.54 -53.37
C SER A 301 -8.99 -65.73 -52.47
N LYS A 302 -8.25 -65.50 -51.37
CA LYS A 302 -7.77 -66.55 -50.44
C LYS A 302 -8.74 -66.88 -49.28
N ILE A 303 -9.86 -66.16 -49.17
CA ILE A 303 -10.92 -66.41 -48.18
C ILE A 303 -12.09 -67.18 -48.83
N ALA A 304 -12.08 -67.35 -50.16
CA ALA A 304 -13.13 -68.02 -50.93
C ALA A 304 -12.82 -69.49 -51.30
N PHE A 305 -11.83 -70.11 -50.63
CA PHE A 305 -11.52 -71.55 -50.74
C PHE A 305 -11.39 -72.17 -49.35
#